data_AF-A0A7J3L2B5-F1
#
_entry.id   AF-A0A7J3L2B5-F1
#
_cell.length_a   1.000
_cell.length_b   1.000
_cell.length_c   1.000
_cell.angle_alpha   90.00
_cell.angle_beta   90.00
_cell.angle_gamma   90.00
#
_symmetry.space_group_name_H-M   'P 1'
#
loop_
_entity.id
_entity.type
_entity.pdbx_description
1 polymer ?
#
loop_
_entity_poly.entity_id
_entity_poly.type
_entity_poly.pdbx_seq_one_letter_code
_entity_poly.pdbx_strand_id
1 'polypeptide(L)'
;VERRFYTDYVRLLIDRGKCILCDVCMKVCPKNAIKIAKRKDGSLILSVGEDCSLCGACEPLCPSGAISITVNGKHLNPIVSSKGFPLPLPKINIDQSKCREDCYECYKACPRGALRIDGKHNVTVEESKCLRCPWCEDACPEHAIKVNPLFEGSIIIDESKCEEECKACLEICPTKALSKNNGRIRVENRYCIFCNACIHLDVCRNRAITVVRRRVFHGDGFSAVWTNALRKLLGERTVIKELEAESRKRLNKLVEEARL
;
A
#
# COMPACT_ATOMS: atom_id res chain seq x y z
N VAL A 1 15.31 3.00 13.75
CA VAL A 1 16.39 2.02 14.02
C VAL A 1 17.55 2.37 13.14
N GLU A 2 18.76 2.38 13.69
CA GLU A 2 19.96 2.77 12.96
C GLU A 2 21.15 1.92 13.39
N ARG A 3 22.04 1.64 12.44
CA ARG A 3 23.26 0.88 12.68
C ARG A 3 24.40 1.40 11.82
N ARG A 4 25.60 1.33 12.39
CA ARG A 4 26.85 1.53 11.67
C ARG A 4 27.44 0.17 11.30
N PHE A 5 27.59 -0.07 10.01
CA PHE A 5 28.40 -1.14 9.43
C PHE A 5 29.81 -0.61 9.15
N TYR A 6 30.69 -1.48 8.65
CA TYR A 6 32.08 -1.11 8.38
C TYR A 6 32.20 0.09 7.42
N THR A 7 31.43 0.09 6.33
CA THR A 7 31.42 1.13 5.30
C THR A 7 30.23 2.08 5.38
N ASP A 8 29.14 1.66 6.01
CA ASP A 8 27.83 2.30 5.83
C ASP A 8 27.13 2.59 7.14
N TYR A 9 26.46 3.73 7.21
CA TYR A 9 25.49 4.05 8.25
C TYR A 9 24.08 3.97 7.69
N VAL A 10 23.30 3.01 8.18
CA VAL A 10 21.94 2.73 7.68
C VAL A 10 20.92 3.10 8.74
N ARG A 11 19.89 3.84 8.33
CA ARG A 11 18.81 4.31 9.21
C ARG A 11 17.45 4.02 8.58
N LEU A 12 16.60 3.37 9.36
CA LEU A 12 15.18 3.15 9.06
C LEU A 12 14.33 4.04 9.97
N LEU A 13 13.48 4.86 9.36
CA LEU A 13 12.58 5.79 10.01
C LEU A 13 11.12 5.37 9.76
N ILE A 14 10.29 5.50 10.80
CA ILE A 14 8.84 5.34 10.70
C ILE A 14 8.18 6.66 11.07
N ASP A 15 7.55 7.30 10.10
CA ASP A 15 6.70 8.46 10.28
C ASP A 15 5.34 8.01 10.85
N ARG A 16 5.14 8.29 12.13
CA ARG A 16 3.92 7.91 12.87
C ARG A 16 2.68 8.66 12.38
N GLY A 17 2.84 9.88 11.86
CA GLY A 17 1.72 10.66 11.32
C GLY A 17 1.21 10.11 9.98
N LYS A 18 2.06 9.42 9.23
CA LYS A 18 1.70 8.76 7.96
C LYS A 18 1.28 7.30 8.14
N CYS A 19 1.64 6.65 9.24
CA CYS A 19 1.36 5.24 9.43
C CYS A 19 -0.14 4.97 9.58
N ILE A 20 -0.69 4.09 8.74
CA ILE A 20 -2.10 3.67 8.78
C ILE A 20 -2.31 2.30 9.46
N LEU A 21 -1.30 1.78 10.14
CA LEU A 21 -1.34 0.49 10.88
C LEU A 21 -1.80 -0.71 10.03
N CYS A 22 -1.40 -0.75 8.76
CA CYS A 22 -1.86 -1.70 7.73
C CYS A 22 -1.19 -3.09 7.70
N ASP A 23 -0.39 -3.45 8.71
CA ASP A 23 0.37 -4.72 8.82
C ASP A 23 1.34 -5.13 7.69
N VAL A 24 1.33 -4.46 6.52
CA VAL A 24 2.11 -4.85 5.33
C VAL A 24 3.60 -4.99 5.65
N CYS A 25 4.16 -4.02 6.36
CA CYS A 25 5.57 -4.03 6.77
C CYS A 25 5.93 -5.20 7.70
N MET A 26 5.00 -5.65 8.54
CA MET A 26 5.17 -6.83 9.38
C MET A 26 5.23 -8.09 8.52
N LYS A 27 4.28 -8.23 7.58
CA LYS A 27 4.19 -9.39 6.69
C LYS A 27 5.42 -9.52 5.79
N VAL A 28 5.91 -8.43 5.22
CA VAL A 28 7.06 -8.49 4.28
C VAL A 28 8.41 -8.55 4.98
N CYS A 29 8.46 -8.33 6.30
CA CYS A 29 9.71 -8.40 7.05
C CYS A 29 10.25 -9.85 7.03
N PRO A 30 11.45 -10.10 6.49
CA PRO A 30 12.02 -11.46 6.48
C PRO A 30 12.40 -11.94 7.89
N LYS A 31 12.72 -11.00 8.80
CA LYS A 31 13.13 -11.27 10.18
C LYS A 31 11.98 -11.16 11.20
N ASN A 32 10.75 -10.87 10.75
CA ASN A 32 9.61 -10.62 11.62
C ASN A 32 9.89 -9.56 12.74
N ALA A 33 10.80 -8.63 12.46
CA ALA A 33 11.26 -7.64 13.41
C ALA A 33 10.27 -6.48 13.61
N ILE A 34 9.32 -6.29 12.71
CA ILE A 34 8.32 -5.22 12.80
C ILE A 34 7.03 -5.80 13.40
N LYS A 35 6.49 -5.13 14.42
CA LYS A 35 5.26 -5.53 15.12
C LYS A 35 4.39 -4.30 15.39
N ILE A 36 3.07 -4.46 15.44
CA ILE A 36 2.19 -3.47 16.07
C ILE A 36 2.19 -3.73 17.57
N ALA A 37 2.52 -2.71 18.35
CA ALA A 37 2.55 -2.74 19.81
C ALA A 37 1.55 -1.71 20.36
N LYS A 38 1.10 -1.93 21.60
CA LYS A 38 0.22 -1.02 22.33
C LYS A 38 1.05 -0.19 23.30
N ARG A 39 0.85 1.13 23.30
CA ARG A 39 1.48 2.04 24.26
C ARG A 39 0.73 2.04 25.59
N LYS A 40 1.33 2.67 26.59
CA LYS A 40 0.73 2.87 27.93
C LYS A 40 -0.61 3.62 27.86
N ASP A 41 -0.75 4.55 26.93
CA ASP A 41 -1.99 5.31 26.67
C ASP A 41 -3.04 4.51 25.87
N GLY A 42 -2.77 3.25 25.54
CA GLY A 42 -3.65 2.40 24.75
C GLY A 42 -3.54 2.58 23.23
N SER A 43 -2.79 3.59 22.74
CA SER A 43 -2.59 3.81 21.31
C SER A 43 -1.69 2.75 20.68
N LEU A 44 -1.96 2.43 19.41
CA LEU A 44 -1.17 1.46 18.64
C LEU A 44 0.00 2.15 17.93
N ILE A 45 1.13 1.45 17.84
CA ILE A 45 2.34 1.92 17.19
C ILE A 45 3.07 0.76 16.48
N LEU A 46 3.68 1.02 15.33
CA LEU A 46 4.73 0.14 14.82
C LEU A 46 6.00 0.22 15.68
N SER A 47 6.43 -0.93 16.17
CA SER A 47 7.71 -1.15 16.83
C SER A 47 8.64 -1.97 15.93
N VAL A 48 9.94 -1.71 16.02
CA VAL A 48 10.97 -2.41 15.27
C VAL A 48 11.97 -3.00 16.28
N GLY A 49 12.06 -4.32 16.33
CA GLY A 49 12.93 -5.06 17.23
C GLY A 49 14.38 -5.14 16.76
N GLU A 50 15.22 -5.68 17.64
CA GLU A 50 16.67 -5.82 17.45
C GLU A 50 17.04 -6.79 16.31
N ASP A 51 16.16 -7.70 15.92
CA ASP A 51 16.41 -8.61 14.78
C ASP A 51 16.32 -7.91 13.42
N CYS A 52 15.96 -6.62 13.37
CA CYS A 52 15.83 -5.87 12.13
C CYS A 52 17.18 -5.79 11.41
N SER A 53 17.31 -6.39 10.22
CA SER A 53 18.55 -6.38 9.44
C SER A 53 18.75 -5.09 8.62
N LEU A 54 17.85 -4.11 8.72
CA LEU A 54 17.85 -2.89 7.89
C LEU A 54 17.90 -3.18 6.37
N CYS A 55 17.30 -4.28 5.92
CA CYS A 55 17.27 -4.62 4.49
C CYS A 55 16.40 -3.67 3.64
N GLY A 56 15.41 -2.99 4.24
CA GLY A 56 14.53 -2.06 3.52
C GLY A 56 13.30 -2.68 2.87
N ALA A 57 13.03 -3.99 3.02
CA ALA A 57 11.88 -4.69 2.42
C ALA A 57 10.50 -4.07 2.75
N CYS A 58 10.39 -3.39 3.88
CA CYS A 58 9.16 -2.76 4.35
C CYS A 58 8.81 -1.45 3.66
N GLU A 59 9.79 -0.75 3.07
CA GLU A 59 9.57 0.57 2.45
C GLU A 59 8.80 0.49 1.12
N PRO A 60 9.18 -0.34 0.12
CA PRO A 60 8.57 -0.29 -1.22
C PRO A 60 7.08 -0.63 -1.24
N LEU A 61 6.63 -1.40 -0.24
CA LEU A 61 5.25 -1.85 -0.12
C LEU A 61 4.46 -1.09 0.94
N CYS A 62 5.04 -0.06 1.58
CA CYS A 62 4.30 0.77 2.53
C CYS A 62 3.28 1.65 1.78
N PRO A 63 1.96 1.40 1.89
CA PRO A 63 0.98 2.11 1.08
C PRO A 63 0.97 3.62 1.34
N SER A 64 1.22 4.01 2.60
CA SER A 64 1.23 5.41 3.03
C SER A 64 2.60 6.10 2.96
N GLY A 65 3.66 5.40 2.53
CA GLY A 65 5.01 5.97 2.52
C GLY A 65 5.50 6.38 3.92
N ALA A 66 4.99 5.72 4.97
CA ALA A 66 5.36 6.01 6.35
C ALA A 66 6.74 5.47 6.74
N ILE A 67 7.33 4.60 5.93
CA ILE A 67 8.63 4.00 6.20
C ILE A 67 9.62 4.57 5.21
N SER A 68 10.77 5.04 5.68
CA SER A 68 11.89 5.42 4.83
C SER A 68 13.18 4.77 5.31
N ILE A 69 14.06 4.45 4.36
CA ILE A 69 15.42 3.98 4.65
C ILE A 69 16.47 4.86 3.96
N THR A 70 17.53 5.16 4.70
CA THR A 70 18.66 5.95 4.21
C THR A 70 19.97 5.24 4.46
N VAL A 71 20.91 5.37 3.52
CA VAL A 71 22.29 4.91 3.63
C VAL A 71 23.20 6.13 3.49
N ASN A 72 24.05 6.37 4.49
CA ASN A 72 24.95 7.53 4.54
C ASN A 72 24.22 8.87 4.31
N GLY A 73 23.02 8.99 4.87
CA GLY A 73 22.17 10.19 4.78
C GLY A 73 21.38 10.35 3.47
N LYS A 74 21.60 9.49 2.47
CA LYS A 74 20.86 9.52 1.19
C LYS A 74 19.71 8.52 1.21
N HIS A 75 18.58 8.88 0.62
CA HIS A 75 17.47 7.94 0.41
C HIS A 75 17.91 6.88 -0.59
N LEU A 76 18.17 5.68 -0.08
CA LEU A 76 18.69 4.54 -0.82
C LEU A 76 18.20 3.29 -0.14
N ASN A 77 17.44 2.46 -0.85
CA ASN A 77 16.92 1.22 -0.31
C ASN A 77 17.82 0.04 -0.68
N PRO A 78 18.53 -0.59 0.28
CA PRO A 78 19.48 -1.66 -0.01
C PRO A 78 18.89 -2.83 -0.79
N ILE A 79 17.67 -3.29 -0.46
CA ILE A 79 17.06 -4.44 -1.16
C ILE A 79 16.58 -4.09 -2.57
N VAL A 80 16.22 -2.83 -2.83
CA VAL A 80 15.87 -2.38 -4.18
C VAL A 80 17.14 -2.17 -5.01
N SER A 81 18.15 -1.49 -4.46
CA SER A 81 19.44 -1.26 -5.12
C SER A 81 20.18 -2.55 -5.47
N SER A 82 20.05 -3.58 -4.62
CA SER A 82 20.59 -4.93 -4.89
C SER A 82 19.68 -5.81 -5.76
N LYS A 83 18.61 -5.24 -6.35
CA LYS A 83 17.63 -5.94 -7.20
C LYS A 83 16.88 -7.09 -6.49
N GLY A 84 16.88 -7.09 -5.17
CA GLY A 84 16.08 -8.01 -4.36
C GLY A 84 14.58 -7.73 -4.45
N PHE A 85 14.17 -6.46 -4.59
CA PHE A 85 12.77 -6.06 -4.81
C PHE A 85 12.64 -5.29 -6.13
N PRO A 86 11.49 -5.42 -6.84
CA PRO A 86 11.22 -4.61 -8.01
C PRO A 86 11.05 -3.13 -7.64
N LEU A 87 11.22 -2.25 -8.64
CA LEU A 87 10.93 -0.83 -8.47
C LEU A 87 9.42 -0.61 -8.25
N PRO A 88 9.03 0.26 -7.31
CA PRO A 88 7.63 0.60 -7.09
C PRO A 88 7.09 1.40 -8.29
N LEU A 89 5.86 1.10 -8.71
CA LEU A 89 5.17 1.89 -9.74
C LEU A 89 4.83 3.29 -9.19
N PRO A 90 4.78 4.34 -10.01
CA PRO A 90 4.29 5.65 -9.58
C PRO A 90 2.88 5.53 -9.01
N LYS A 91 2.51 6.32 -7.98
CA LYS A 91 1.19 6.21 -7.35
C LYS A 91 0.05 6.58 -8.31
N ILE A 92 0.25 7.68 -9.02
CA ILE A 92 -0.72 8.30 -9.90
C ILE A 92 0.05 8.88 -11.09
N ASN A 93 -0.50 8.73 -12.29
CA ASN A 93 -0.10 9.45 -13.49
C ASN A 93 -1.20 10.47 -13.81
N ILE A 94 -0.84 11.74 -14.01
CA ILE A 94 -1.78 12.81 -14.35
C ILE A 94 -1.35 13.44 -15.66
N ASP A 95 -2.23 13.37 -16.66
CA ASP A 95 -2.07 14.07 -17.93
C ASP A 95 -2.64 15.49 -17.79
N GLN A 96 -1.77 16.45 -17.46
CA GLN A 96 -2.17 17.84 -17.24
C GLN A 96 -2.80 18.46 -18.50
N SER A 97 -2.49 17.95 -19.70
CA SER A 97 -3.03 18.48 -20.96
C SER A 97 -4.53 18.20 -21.14
N LYS A 98 -5.06 17.20 -20.42
CA LYS A 98 -6.48 16.86 -20.40
C LYS A 98 -7.25 17.54 -19.28
N CYS A 99 -6.57 18.16 -18.32
CA CYS A 99 -7.24 18.88 -17.26
C CYS A 99 -7.95 20.11 -17.83
N ARG A 100 -9.27 20.18 -17.71
CA ARG A 100 -10.01 21.41 -18.02
C ARG A 100 -9.77 22.47 -16.94
N GLU A 101 -9.90 23.73 -17.34
CA GLU A 101 -9.88 24.87 -16.42
C GLU A 101 -11.04 24.79 -15.40
N ASP A 102 -10.82 25.37 -14.21
CA ASP A 102 -11.79 25.47 -13.12
C ASP A 102 -12.39 24.13 -12.66
N CYS A 103 -11.57 23.06 -12.68
CA CYS A 103 -11.97 21.72 -12.25
C CYS A 103 -11.30 21.32 -10.93
N TYR A 104 -12.11 20.93 -9.94
CA TYR A 104 -11.65 20.54 -8.59
C TYR A 104 -12.16 19.16 -8.15
N GLU A 105 -12.71 18.36 -9.06
CA GLU A 105 -13.40 17.10 -8.71
C GLU A 105 -12.46 16.08 -8.08
N CYS A 106 -11.24 15.93 -8.62
CA CYS A 106 -10.24 15.02 -8.05
C CYS A 106 -9.80 15.46 -6.63
N TYR A 107 -9.68 16.78 -6.40
CA TYR A 107 -9.36 17.37 -5.10
C TYR A 107 -10.47 17.08 -4.08
N LYS A 108 -11.73 17.34 -4.44
CA LYS A 108 -12.91 17.11 -3.58
C LYS A 108 -13.11 15.63 -3.25
N ALA A 109 -12.90 14.75 -4.23
CA ALA A 109 -13.12 13.32 -4.07
C ALA A 109 -12.06 12.63 -3.20
N CYS A 110 -10.85 13.19 -3.09
CA CYS A 110 -9.74 12.52 -2.39
C CYS A 110 -9.97 12.46 -0.86
N PRO A 111 -10.24 11.27 -0.28
CA PRO A 111 -10.54 11.16 1.16
C PRO A 111 -9.34 11.46 2.07
N ARG A 112 -8.14 11.48 1.50
CA ARG A 112 -6.87 11.75 2.19
C ARG A 112 -6.37 13.18 1.99
N GLY A 113 -7.06 13.98 1.16
CA GLY A 113 -6.62 15.32 0.78
C GLY A 113 -5.20 15.31 0.20
N ALA A 114 -4.89 14.32 -0.64
CA ALA A 114 -3.56 14.11 -1.22
C ALA A 114 -3.30 14.94 -2.49
N LEU A 115 -4.33 15.55 -3.07
CA LEU A 115 -4.20 16.35 -4.30
C LEU A 115 -4.16 17.83 -3.96
N ARG A 116 -3.39 18.60 -4.74
CA ARG A 116 -3.35 20.07 -4.70
C ARG A 116 -3.49 20.58 -6.13
N ILE A 117 -4.14 21.72 -6.28
CA ILE A 117 -4.35 22.38 -7.57
C ILE A 117 -3.81 23.80 -7.41
N ASP A 118 -2.86 24.18 -8.26
CA ASP A 118 -2.27 25.51 -8.25
C ASP A 118 -3.12 26.52 -9.06
N GLY A 119 -2.71 27.80 -9.07
CA GLY A 119 -3.43 28.85 -9.82
C GLY A 119 -3.39 28.68 -11.34
N LYS A 120 -2.56 27.77 -11.88
CA LYS A 120 -2.49 27.39 -13.29
C LYS A 120 -3.23 26.08 -13.57
N HIS A 121 -4.01 25.58 -12.60
CA HIS A 121 -4.73 24.31 -12.67
C HIS A 121 -3.85 23.06 -12.82
N ASN A 122 -2.56 23.14 -12.47
CA ASN A 122 -1.73 21.95 -12.39
C ASN A 122 -2.08 21.15 -11.14
N VAL A 123 -2.39 19.87 -11.34
CA VAL A 123 -2.69 18.96 -10.25
C VAL A 123 -1.39 18.32 -9.76
N THR A 124 -1.08 18.48 -8.47
CA THR A 124 0.08 17.84 -7.82
C THR A 124 -0.36 16.87 -6.74
N VAL A 125 0.46 15.84 -6.51
CA VAL A 125 0.18 14.77 -5.54
C VAL A 125 1.13 14.88 -4.35
N GLU A 126 0.58 14.97 -3.15
CA GLU A 126 1.34 14.79 -1.92
C GLU A 126 1.53 13.29 -1.65
N GLU A 127 2.69 12.76 -2.06
CA GLU A 127 3.03 11.33 -2.02
C GLU A 127 2.80 10.67 -0.65
N SER A 128 3.02 11.41 0.44
CA SER A 128 2.79 10.93 1.81
C SER A 128 1.32 10.67 2.16
N LYS A 129 0.38 11.31 1.47
CA LYS A 129 -1.06 11.20 1.73
C LYS A 129 -1.75 10.28 0.73
N CYS A 130 -1.21 10.15 -0.48
CA CYS A 130 -1.78 9.31 -1.52
C CYS A 130 -1.66 7.82 -1.15
N LEU A 131 -2.79 7.14 -1.05
CA LEU A 131 -2.87 5.71 -0.75
C LEU A 131 -3.16 4.83 -1.97
N ARG A 132 -3.17 5.41 -3.18
CA ARG A 132 -3.48 4.73 -4.45
C ARG A 132 -4.92 4.17 -4.52
N CYS A 133 -5.89 4.85 -3.89
CA CYS A 133 -7.31 4.59 -4.13
C CYS A 133 -7.80 5.37 -5.37
N PRO A 134 -8.76 4.84 -6.16
CA PRO A 134 -9.17 5.44 -7.43
C PRO A 134 -10.19 6.57 -7.33
N TRP A 135 -10.51 7.10 -6.13
CA TRP A 135 -11.47 8.20 -5.98
C TRP A 135 -11.21 9.38 -6.93
N CYS A 136 -9.94 9.77 -7.12
CA CYS A 136 -9.59 10.85 -8.05
C CYS A 136 -9.62 10.45 -9.52
N GLU A 137 -9.37 9.17 -9.84
CA GLU A 137 -9.53 8.64 -11.21
C GLU A 137 -11.01 8.63 -11.60
N ASP A 138 -11.88 8.15 -10.71
CA ASP A 138 -13.31 8.02 -10.96
C ASP A 138 -14.04 9.37 -10.96
N ALA A 139 -13.58 10.30 -10.13
CA ALA A 139 -14.12 11.66 -10.11
C ALA A 139 -13.62 12.53 -11.26
N CYS A 140 -12.62 12.10 -12.05
CA CYS A 140 -12.05 12.90 -13.12
C CYS A 140 -12.92 12.81 -14.39
N PRO A 141 -13.66 13.88 -14.75
CA PRO A 141 -14.54 13.88 -15.93
C PRO A 141 -13.77 13.76 -17.26
N GLU A 142 -12.51 14.22 -17.29
CA GLU A 142 -11.67 14.22 -18.49
C GLU A 142 -10.80 12.95 -18.62
N HIS A 143 -10.92 12.02 -17.66
CA HIS A 143 -10.09 10.81 -17.57
C HIS A 143 -8.58 11.11 -17.63
N ALA A 144 -8.16 12.26 -17.10
CA ALA A 144 -6.77 12.72 -17.05
C ALA A 144 -5.92 11.98 -16.01
N ILE A 145 -6.55 11.28 -15.06
CA ILE A 145 -5.89 10.67 -13.91
C ILE A 145 -5.92 9.15 -14.04
N LYS A 146 -4.76 8.51 -13.90
CA LYS A 146 -4.63 7.07 -13.76
C LYS A 146 -3.93 6.71 -12.46
N VAL A 147 -4.61 5.97 -11.59
CA VAL A 147 -4.07 5.46 -10.33
C VAL A 147 -3.48 4.07 -10.56
N ASN A 148 -2.29 3.83 -10.01
CA ASN A 148 -1.70 2.48 -9.96
C ASN A 148 -1.93 1.90 -8.56
N PRO A 149 -2.96 1.04 -8.38
CA PRO A 149 -3.23 0.41 -7.09
C PRO A 149 -2.03 -0.44 -6.65
N LEU A 150 -1.82 -0.58 -5.35
CA LEU A 150 -0.75 -1.46 -4.84
C LEU A 150 -1.19 -2.93 -4.82
N PHE A 151 -2.46 -3.17 -4.48
CA PHE A 151 -3.03 -4.50 -4.33
C PHE A 151 -4.33 -4.62 -5.09
N GLU A 152 -4.60 -5.82 -5.60
CA GLU A 152 -5.94 -6.25 -5.98
C GLU A 152 -6.43 -7.31 -4.99
N GLY A 153 -7.73 -7.35 -4.70
CA GLY A 153 -8.24 -8.23 -3.68
C GLY A 153 -9.75 -8.28 -3.58
N SER A 154 -10.22 -8.79 -2.45
CA SER A 154 -11.62 -8.78 -2.03
C SER A 154 -11.70 -8.69 -0.50
N ILE A 155 -12.84 -8.23 0.00
CA ILE A 155 -13.19 -8.28 1.41
C ILE A 155 -14.38 -9.22 1.60
N ILE A 156 -14.30 -10.07 2.61
CA ILE A 156 -15.36 -10.98 3.02
C ILE A 156 -15.81 -10.56 4.42
N ILE A 157 -17.11 -10.45 4.61
CA ILE A 157 -17.72 -10.08 5.89
C ILE A 157 -18.60 -11.23 6.37
N ASP A 158 -18.28 -11.74 7.54
CA ASP A 158 -19.11 -12.69 8.27
C ASP A 158 -20.13 -11.91 9.09
N GLU A 159 -21.34 -11.75 8.54
CA GLU A 159 -22.43 -11.01 9.17
C GLU A 159 -22.80 -11.58 10.55
N SER A 160 -22.62 -12.88 10.78
CA SER A 160 -22.93 -13.53 12.07
C SER A 160 -22.01 -13.09 13.22
N LYS A 161 -20.83 -12.55 12.88
CA LYS A 161 -19.84 -12.05 13.84
C LYS A 161 -19.84 -10.53 13.96
N CYS A 162 -20.56 -9.84 13.07
CA CYS A 162 -20.55 -8.38 13.00
C CYS A 162 -21.66 -7.80 13.88
N GLU A 163 -21.28 -7.02 14.89
CA GLU A 163 -22.25 -6.36 15.77
C GLU A 163 -23.02 -5.24 15.04
N GLU A 164 -24.33 -5.19 15.27
CA GLU A 164 -25.28 -4.33 14.55
C GLU A 164 -25.00 -2.83 14.71
N GLU A 165 -24.48 -2.38 15.85
CA GLU A 165 -24.19 -0.96 16.11
C GLU A 165 -22.71 -0.59 15.97
N CYS A 166 -21.81 -1.57 15.78
CA CYS A 166 -20.36 -1.32 15.70
C CYS A 166 -19.95 -0.64 14.37
N LYS A 167 -19.15 0.43 14.45
CA LYS A 167 -18.66 1.21 13.27
C LYS A 167 -17.14 1.37 13.23
N ALA A 168 -16.38 0.66 14.07
CA ALA A 168 -14.93 0.82 14.20
C ALA A 168 -14.17 0.65 12.87
N CYS A 169 -14.61 -0.27 12.00
CA CYS A 169 -13.97 -0.48 10.69
C CYS A 169 -14.21 0.69 9.71
N LEU A 170 -15.33 1.41 9.82
CA LEU A 170 -15.61 2.61 9.01
C LEU A 170 -14.70 3.75 9.44
N GLU A 171 -14.54 3.95 10.75
CA GLU A 171 -13.72 5.02 11.32
C GLU A 171 -12.24 4.88 10.99
N ILE A 172 -11.72 3.65 11.00
CA ILE A 172 -10.30 3.40 10.68
C ILE A 172 -10.03 3.38 9.17
N CYS A 173 -11.06 3.27 8.32
CA CYS A 173 -10.87 3.10 6.88
C CYS A 173 -10.28 4.36 6.24
N PRO A 174 -9.00 4.36 5.83
CA PRO A 174 -8.36 5.60 5.39
C PRO A 174 -8.85 6.07 4.02
N THR A 175 -9.50 5.19 3.25
CA THR A 175 -10.03 5.48 1.92
C THR A 175 -11.55 5.57 1.89
N LYS A 176 -12.24 5.47 3.04
CA LYS A 176 -13.71 5.49 3.14
C LYS A 176 -14.41 4.48 2.21
N ALA A 177 -13.80 3.31 2.01
CA ALA A 177 -14.33 2.24 1.16
C ALA A 177 -15.42 1.38 1.83
N LEU A 178 -15.72 1.65 3.10
CA LEU A 178 -16.67 0.90 3.91
C LEU A 178 -17.83 1.82 4.30
N SER A 179 -19.04 1.29 4.24
CA SER A 179 -20.26 1.95 4.73
C SER A 179 -21.11 0.94 5.52
N LYS A 180 -22.14 1.44 6.22
CA LYS A 180 -23.08 0.60 6.97
C LYS A 180 -24.51 0.95 6.55
N ASN A 181 -25.28 -0.06 6.19
CA ASN A 181 -26.68 0.07 5.79
C ASN A 181 -27.50 -1.04 6.47
N ASN A 182 -28.52 -0.66 7.23
CA ASN A 182 -29.39 -1.58 7.99
C ASN A 182 -28.59 -2.61 8.81
N GLY A 183 -27.66 -2.13 9.64
CA GLY A 183 -26.82 -3.00 10.49
C GLY A 183 -25.70 -3.74 9.75
N ARG A 184 -25.69 -3.76 8.41
CA ARG A 184 -24.73 -4.54 7.61
C ARG A 184 -23.66 -3.68 6.98
N ILE A 185 -22.42 -4.16 7.02
CA ILE A 185 -21.28 -3.49 6.40
C ILE A 185 -21.32 -3.74 4.89
N ARG A 186 -21.18 -2.67 4.11
CA ARG A 186 -21.01 -2.70 2.67
C ARG A 186 -19.59 -2.27 2.32
N VAL A 187 -19.02 -2.93 1.31
CA VAL A 187 -17.66 -2.67 0.85
C VAL A 187 -17.69 -2.26 -0.61
N GLU A 188 -17.17 -1.07 -0.89
CA GLU A 188 -16.88 -0.66 -2.26
C GLU A 188 -15.47 -1.12 -2.62
N ASN A 189 -15.37 -2.33 -3.17
CA ASN A 189 -14.08 -2.98 -3.46
C ASN A 189 -13.16 -2.11 -4.33
N ARG A 190 -13.73 -1.31 -5.24
CA ARG A 190 -12.96 -0.38 -6.09
C ARG A 190 -12.16 0.63 -5.27
N TYR A 191 -12.70 1.12 -4.15
CA TYR A 191 -12.06 2.13 -3.30
C TYR A 191 -11.20 1.55 -2.17
N CYS A 192 -11.25 0.22 -1.98
CA CYS A 192 -10.46 -0.45 -0.96
C CYS A 192 -9.03 -0.73 -1.45
N ILE A 193 -8.05 -0.36 -0.65
CA ILE A 193 -6.63 -0.62 -0.94
C ILE A 193 -6.11 -1.91 -0.30
N PHE A 194 -6.99 -2.74 0.26
CA PHE A 194 -6.66 -4.03 0.89
C PHE A 194 -5.55 -3.95 1.95
N CYS A 195 -5.60 -2.91 2.78
CA CYS A 195 -4.56 -2.57 3.74
C CYS A 195 -4.70 -3.24 5.12
N ASN A 196 -5.68 -4.09 5.37
CA ASN A 196 -5.86 -4.76 6.67
C ASN A 196 -6.09 -3.86 7.91
N ALA A 197 -6.20 -2.54 7.78
CA ALA A 197 -6.49 -1.68 8.94
C ALA A 197 -7.80 -2.08 9.65
N CYS A 198 -8.82 -2.49 8.88
CA CYS A 198 -10.13 -2.90 9.39
C CYS A 198 -10.14 -4.28 10.09
N ILE A 199 -9.12 -5.13 9.88
CA ILE A 199 -9.07 -6.48 10.47
C ILE A 199 -8.24 -6.55 11.74
N HIS A 200 -7.61 -5.43 12.14
CA HIS A 200 -6.81 -5.38 13.35
C HIS A 200 -7.67 -5.76 14.57
N LEU A 201 -7.11 -6.46 15.55
CA LEU A 201 -7.89 -6.99 16.70
C LEU A 201 -8.54 -5.89 17.53
N ASP A 202 -7.87 -4.74 17.70
CA ASP A 202 -8.48 -3.57 18.36
C ASP A 202 -9.61 -2.91 17.54
N VAL A 203 -9.75 -3.23 16.24
CA VAL A 203 -10.80 -2.71 15.36
C VAL A 203 -11.95 -3.71 15.20
N CYS A 204 -11.66 -4.94 14.80
CA CYS A 204 -12.65 -5.99 14.57
C CYS A 204 -12.45 -7.15 15.56
N ARG A 205 -12.88 -6.93 16.81
CA ARG A 205 -12.68 -7.89 17.92
C ARG A 205 -13.23 -9.28 17.62
N ASN A 206 -14.37 -9.34 16.93
CA ASN A 206 -15.05 -10.59 16.56
C ASN A 206 -14.50 -11.22 15.28
N ARG A 207 -13.50 -10.61 14.64
CA ARG A 207 -12.87 -11.10 13.40
C ARG A 207 -13.90 -11.36 12.27
N ALA A 208 -14.91 -10.50 12.19
CA ALA A 208 -15.95 -10.55 11.18
C ALA A 208 -15.44 -10.20 9.76
N ILE A 209 -14.30 -9.51 9.64
CA ILE A 209 -13.78 -9.04 8.36
C ILE A 209 -12.53 -9.83 7.97
N THR A 210 -12.51 -10.33 6.74
CA THR A 210 -11.33 -10.94 6.11
C THR A 210 -10.95 -10.16 4.86
N VAL A 211 -9.69 -9.78 4.74
CA VAL A 211 -9.13 -9.13 3.54
C VAL A 211 -8.27 -10.14 2.79
N VAL A 212 -8.61 -10.39 1.52
CA VAL A 212 -7.88 -11.30 0.64
C VAL A 212 -7.17 -10.47 -0.42
N ARG A 213 -5.84 -10.55 -0.47
CA ARG A 213 -5.05 -9.99 -1.57
C ARG A 213 -4.85 -11.06 -2.63
N ARG A 214 -5.17 -10.73 -3.88
CA ARG A 214 -5.02 -11.60 -5.06
C ARG A 214 -3.80 -11.22 -5.90
N ARG A 215 -3.37 -9.96 -5.85
CA ARG A 215 -2.26 -9.44 -6.66
C ARG A 215 -1.52 -8.31 -5.95
N VAL A 216 -0.23 -8.17 -6.24
CA VAL A 216 0.58 -6.99 -5.92
C VAL A 216 1.04 -6.37 -7.23
N PHE A 217 0.74 -5.10 -7.47
CA PHE A 217 1.24 -4.41 -8.66
C PHE A 217 2.65 -3.88 -8.39
N HIS A 218 3.58 -4.20 -9.28
CA HIS A 218 4.98 -3.83 -9.18
C HIS A 218 5.61 -3.66 -10.56
N GLY A 219 6.75 -2.97 -10.64
CA GLY A 219 7.54 -2.90 -11.86
C GLY A 219 8.32 -4.20 -12.13
N ASP A 220 9.19 -4.18 -13.13
CA ASP A 220 9.99 -5.35 -13.48
C ASP A 220 10.99 -5.72 -12.37
N GLY A 221 11.17 -7.03 -12.18
CA GLY A 221 12.07 -7.59 -11.17
C GLY A 221 11.58 -8.92 -10.63
N PHE A 222 12.50 -9.84 -10.36
CA PHE A 222 12.19 -11.11 -9.71
C PHE A 222 13.39 -11.57 -8.89
N SER A 223 13.13 -11.99 -7.65
CA SER A 223 14.14 -12.57 -6.77
C SER A 223 13.47 -13.53 -5.79
N ALA A 224 14.24 -14.43 -5.19
CA ALA A 224 13.74 -15.30 -4.13
C ALA A 224 13.19 -14.51 -2.92
N VAL A 225 13.81 -13.37 -2.60
CA VAL A 225 13.39 -12.52 -1.47
C VAL A 225 12.05 -11.83 -1.77
N TRP A 226 11.87 -11.38 -3.01
CA TRP A 226 10.60 -10.84 -3.50
C TRP A 226 9.49 -11.90 -3.46
N THR A 227 9.76 -13.09 -3.99
CA THR A 227 8.80 -14.21 -3.99
C THR A 227 8.37 -14.59 -2.58
N ASN A 228 9.29 -14.59 -1.61
CA ASN A 228 8.93 -14.85 -0.21
C ASN A 228 8.05 -13.73 0.38
N ALA A 229 8.30 -12.47 0.03
CA ALA A 229 7.44 -11.36 0.45
C ALA A 229 6.03 -11.46 -0.15
N LEU A 230 5.93 -11.78 -1.45
CA LEU A 230 4.65 -12.06 -2.11
C LEU A 230 3.91 -13.20 -1.43
N ARG A 231 4.61 -14.28 -1.06
CA ARG A 231 4.00 -15.45 -0.41
C ARG A 231 3.37 -15.09 0.92
N LYS A 232 4.06 -14.26 1.72
CA LYS A 232 3.52 -13.75 2.99
C LYS A 232 2.34 -12.78 2.81
N LEU A 233 2.22 -12.12 1.66
CA LEU A 233 1.13 -11.18 1.37
C LEU A 233 -0.10 -11.81 0.73
N LEU A 234 0.10 -12.72 -0.22
CA LEU A 234 -0.94 -13.29 -1.09
C LEU A 234 -1.32 -14.74 -0.71
N GLY A 235 -0.45 -15.44 0.02
CA GLY A 235 -0.55 -16.89 0.25
C GLY A 235 0.06 -17.71 -0.89
N GLU A 236 0.35 -18.99 -0.62
CA GLU A 236 1.16 -19.84 -1.50
C GLU A 236 0.55 -20.05 -2.90
N ARG A 237 -0.72 -20.48 -2.95
CA ARG A 237 -1.41 -20.77 -4.21
C ARG A 237 -1.54 -19.53 -5.11
N THR A 238 -1.76 -18.37 -4.51
CA THR A 238 -1.94 -17.10 -5.23
C THR A 238 -0.63 -16.64 -5.85
N VAL A 239 0.49 -16.81 -5.15
CA VAL A 239 1.81 -16.45 -5.69
C VAL A 239 2.15 -17.26 -6.93
N ILE A 240 1.86 -18.56 -6.96
CA ILE A 240 2.15 -19.38 -8.15
C ILE A 240 1.44 -18.80 -9.38
N LYS A 241 0.16 -18.46 -9.27
CA LYS A 241 -0.62 -17.85 -10.36
C LYS A 241 -0.07 -16.50 -10.79
N GLU A 242 0.34 -15.65 -9.84
CA GLU A 242 0.96 -14.36 -10.12
C GLU A 242 2.27 -14.55 -10.91
N LEU A 243 3.14 -15.46 -10.45
CA LEU A 243 4.43 -15.73 -11.09
C LEU A 243 4.29 -16.32 -12.49
N GLU A 244 3.31 -17.20 -12.71
CA GLU A 244 2.99 -17.70 -14.05
C GLU A 244 2.50 -16.58 -14.98
N ALA A 245 1.63 -15.69 -14.49
CA ALA A 245 1.13 -14.56 -15.28
C ALA A 245 2.25 -13.61 -15.68
N GLU A 246 3.15 -13.27 -14.76
CA GLU A 246 4.30 -12.42 -15.03
C GLU A 246 5.33 -13.10 -15.94
N SER A 247 5.53 -14.41 -15.81
CA SER A 247 6.41 -15.18 -16.71
C SER A 247 5.88 -15.15 -18.15
N ARG A 248 4.57 -15.32 -18.35
CA ARG A 248 3.93 -15.21 -19.67
C ARG A 248 4.11 -13.82 -20.28
N LYS A 249 3.93 -12.75 -19.51
CA LYS A 249 4.13 -11.37 -20.01
C LYS A 249 5.56 -11.13 -20.47
N ARG A 250 6.55 -11.59 -19.70
CA ARG A 250 7.96 -11.47 -20.08
C ARG A 250 8.27 -12.22 -21.37
N LEU A 251 7.75 -13.43 -21.52
CA LEU A 251 7.91 -14.20 -22.75
C LEU A 251 7.29 -13.48 -23.95
N ASN A 252 6.07 -12.95 -23.81
CA ASN A 252 5.43 -12.18 -24.88
C ASN A 252 6.25 -10.95 -25.27
N LYS A 253 6.77 -10.20 -24.29
CA LYS A 253 7.62 -9.03 -24.53
C LYS A 253 8.89 -9.41 -25.30
N LEU A 254 9.56 -10.50 -24.93
CA LEU A 254 10.73 -11.00 -25.65
C LEU A 254 10.40 -11.43 -27.09
N VAL A 255 9.24 -12.03 -27.30
CA VAL A 255 8.76 -12.40 -28.66
C VAL A 255 8.47 -11.16 -29.49
N GLU A 256 7.89 -10.12 -28.91
CA GLU A 256 7.66 -8.84 -29.58
C GLU A 256 8.97 -8.13 -29.93
N GLU A 257 9.92 -8.06 -28.99
CA GLU A 257 11.25 -7.48 -29.20
C GLU A 257 12.06 -8.22 -30.27
N ALA A 258 11.93 -9.56 -30.35
CA ALA A 258 12.60 -10.37 -31.37
C ALA A 258 11.98 -10.24 -32.78
N ARG A 259 10.81 -9.60 -32.92
CA ARG A 259 10.16 -9.32 -34.21
C ARG A 259 10.53 -7.96 -34.80
N LEU A 260 11.20 -7.11 -34.02
CA LEU A 260 11.74 -5.81 -34.43
C LEU A 260 13.18 -5.95 -34.94
#